data_AF-W6EK24-F1
#
_entry.id   AF-W6EK24-F1
#
_cell.length_a   1.000
_cell.length_b   1.000
_cell.length_c   1.000
_cell.angle_alpha   90.00
_cell.angle_beta   90.00
_cell.angle_gamma   90.00
#
_symmetry.space_group_name_H-M   'P 1'
#
loop_
_entity.id
_entity.type
_entity.pdbx_description
1 polymer ?
#
loop_
_entity_poly.entity_id
_entity_poly.type
_entity_poly.pdbx_seq_one_letter_code
_entity_poly.pdbx_strand_id
1 'polypeptide(L)'
;VPEMRKFNYMVHNFTENKEEISYTFQMTNHNIYSIFKISPLGTFELLTWNPKSLKWNSLLSLPKEDCDLYSRCGPYSYCEAKKTHQTCNCIIGFEPKVPRAWKKNNWNHGCVRKASPRCEDLFIILSKMKLPDTTTAVVDKRIGLKECMNKCVNDCNCTAYANADIRNGGSGCVIWSGELVDIRNIKVG
;
A
#
# COMPACT_ATOMS: atom_id res chain seq x y z
N VAL A 1 -1.53 -0.26 -7.31
CA VAL A 1 -2.52 0.76 -6.85
C VAL A 1 -3.70 0.03 -6.20
N PRO A 2 -3.93 0.14 -4.87
CA PRO A 2 -4.70 -0.86 -4.13
C PRO A 2 -6.22 -0.88 -4.34
N GLU A 3 -6.80 0.07 -5.08
CA GLU A 3 -8.25 0.07 -5.36
C GLU A 3 -8.55 0.52 -6.78
N MET A 4 -8.01 -0.20 -7.76
CA MET A 4 -8.49 -0.05 -9.12
C MET A 4 -9.81 -0.80 -9.29
N ARG A 5 -10.92 -0.09 -9.05
CA ARG A 5 -12.26 -0.57 -9.40
C ARG A 5 -12.24 -1.05 -10.85
N LYS A 6 -12.66 -2.30 -11.07
CA LYS A 6 -12.83 -2.82 -12.43
C LYS A 6 -14.05 -2.16 -13.06
N PHE A 7 -13.84 -1.40 -14.12
CA PHE A 7 -14.92 -0.86 -14.94
C PHE A 7 -15.04 -1.71 -16.20
N ASN A 8 -16.25 -2.17 -16.53
CA ASN A 8 -16.46 -3.07 -17.68
C ASN A 8 -16.13 -2.42 -19.04
N TYR A 9 -16.03 -1.10 -19.08
CA TYR A 9 -15.76 -0.30 -20.29
C TYR A 9 -14.33 0.25 -20.36
N MET A 10 -13.44 -0.17 -19.45
CA MET A 10 -12.06 0.32 -19.37
C MET A 10 -11.13 -0.82 -18.93
N VAL A 11 -10.05 -1.01 -19.67
CA VAL A 11 -8.95 -1.91 -19.30
C VAL A 11 -7.73 -1.09 -18.92
N HIS A 12 -6.90 -1.63 -18.04
CA HIS A 12 -5.67 -0.99 -17.60
C HIS A 12 -4.55 -2.02 -17.57
N ASN A 13 -3.32 -1.55 -17.77
CA ASN A 13 -2.13 -2.36 -17.71
C ASN A 13 -0.99 -1.61 -17.05
N PHE A 14 -0.14 -2.35 -16.34
CA PHE A 14 1.16 -1.87 -15.87
C PHE A 14 2.22 -2.67 -16.60
N THR A 15 2.98 -1.99 -17.45
CA THR A 15 4.09 -2.59 -18.18
C THR A 15 5.38 -2.31 -17.42
N GLU A 16 6.15 -3.36 -17.14
CA GLU A 16 7.47 -3.24 -16.53
C GLU A 16 8.41 -4.21 -17.28
N ASN A 17 9.22 -3.66 -18.17
CA ASN A 17 10.21 -4.39 -18.95
C ASN A 17 11.51 -3.55 -19.06
N LYS A 18 12.39 -3.89 -20.01
CA LYS A 18 13.69 -3.20 -20.16
C LYS A 18 13.55 -1.87 -20.88
N GLU A 19 12.45 -1.68 -21.60
CA GLU A 19 12.17 -0.56 -22.48
C GLU A 19 11.35 0.53 -21.78
N GLU A 20 10.34 0.12 -21.01
CA GLU A 20 9.45 1.01 -20.30
C GLU A 20 8.98 0.47 -18.94
N ILE A 21 8.70 1.42 -18.04
CA ILE A 21 7.93 1.21 -16.82
C ILE A 21 6.78 2.21 -16.85
N SER A 22 5.61 1.76 -17.28
CA SER A 22 4.49 2.64 -17.57
C SER A 22 3.17 2.04 -17.12
N TYR A 23 2.24 2.92 -16.75
CA TYR A 23 0.85 2.56 -16.52
C TYR A 23 0.01 3.15 -17.66
N THR A 24 -0.84 2.33 -18.26
CA THR A 24 -1.71 2.72 -19.37
C THR A 24 -3.15 2.25 -19.12
N PHE A 25 -4.11 2.96 -19.71
CA PHE A 25 -5.50 2.52 -19.74
C PHE A 25 -6.08 2.73 -21.14
N GLN A 26 -7.05 1.90 -21.49
CA GLN A 26 -7.74 1.94 -22.77
C GLN A 26 -9.25 1.78 -22.56
N MET A 27 -10.02 2.52 -23.35
CA MET A 27 -11.48 2.43 -23.34
C MET A 27 -11.91 1.30 -24.27
N THR A 28 -12.72 0.36 -23.76
CA THR A 28 -13.31 -0.69 -24.61
C THR A 28 -14.61 -0.24 -25.26
N ASN A 29 -15.23 0.82 -24.74
CA ASN A 29 -16.35 1.51 -25.35
C ASN A 29 -15.90 2.88 -25.87
N HIS A 30 -15.83 3.03 -27.19
CA HIS A 30 -15.36 4.25 -27.87
C HIS A 30 -16.29 5.46 -27.70
N ASN A 31 -17.51 5.28 -27.20
CA ASN A 31 -18.43 6.38 -26.89
C ASN A 31 -18.24 6.96 -25.49
N ILE A 32 -17.34 6.38 -24.68
CA ILE A 32 -17.04 6.83 -23.33
C ILE A 32 -15.66 7.46 -23.31
N TYR A 33 -15.60 8.70 -22.85
CA TYR A 33 -14.35 9.42 -22.65
C TYR A 33 -13.99 9.44 -21.17
N SER A 34 -12.78 9.03 -20.86
CA SER A 34 -12.22 9.09 -19.51
C SER A 34 -10.80 9.62 -19.53
N ILE A 35 -10.42 10.36 -18.50
CA ILE A 35 -9.08 10.95 -18.35
C ILE A 35 -8.58 10.78 -16.92
N PHE A 36 -7.28 10.54 -16.77
CA PHE A 36 -6.60 10.78 -15.50
C PHE A 36 -6.11 12.22 -15.44
N LYS A 37 -6.34 12.89 -14.32
CA LYS A 37 -5.96 14.29 -14.10
C LYS A 37 -5.41 14.47 -12.70
N ILE A 38 -4.38 15.29 -12.56
CA ILE A 38 -3.99 15.86 -11.27
C ILE A 38 -4.61 17.24 -11.17
N SER A 39 -5.39 17.49 -10.11
CA SER A 39 -5.99 18.78 -9.84
C SER A 39 -4.93 19.77 -9.35
N PRO A 40 -5.16 21.10 -9.44
CA PRO A 40 -4.26 22.09 -8.86
C PRO A 40 -4.05 21.95 -7.34
N LEU A 41 -4.94 21.22 -6.66
CA LEU A 41 -4.84 20.91 -5.23
C LEU A 41 -4.02 19.63 -4.94
N GLY A 42 -3.43 19.01 -5.97
CA GLY A 42 -2.63 17.78 -5.84
C GLY A 42 -3.45 16.50 -5.75
N THR A 43 -4.74 16.55 -6.08
CA THR A 43 -5.62 15.37 -6.06
C THR A 43 -5.53 14.63 -7.38
N PHE A 44 -5.29 13.32 -7.34
CA PHE A 44 -5.31 12.48 -8.54
C PHE A 44 -6.73 11.95 -8.80
N GLU A 45 -7.26 12.21 -9.98
CA GLU A 45 -8.65 11.94 -10.34
C GLU A 45 -8.76 11.10 -11.62
N LEU A 46 -9.67 10.13 -11.63
CA LEU A 46 -10.18 9.52 -12.85
C LEU A 46 -11.54 10.14 -13.16
N LEU A 47 -11.63 10.91 -14.24
CA LEU A 47 -12.84 11.58 -14.67
C LEU A 47 -13.45 10.85 -15.86
N THR A 48 -14.78 10.79 -15.94
CA THR A 48 -15.52 10.26 -17.10
C THR A 48 -16.58 11.24 -17.55
N TRP A 49 -16.66 11.49 -18.85
CA TRP A 49 -17.60 12.43 -19.43
C TRP A 49 -19.03 11.86 -19.37
N ASN A 50 -19.97 12.63 -18.79
CA ASN A 50 -21.38 12.31 -18.83
C ASN A 50 -22.11 13.19 -19.85
N PRO A 51 -22.53 12.63 -21.00
CA PRO A 51 -23.19 13.41 -22.05
C PRO A 51 -24.56 13.95 -21.62
N LYS A 52 -25.27 13.30 -20.70
CA LYS A 52 -26.59 13.76 -20.23
C LYS A 52 -26.52 15.05 -19.43
N SER A 53 -25.45 15.23 -18.67
CA SER A 53 -25.26 16.40 -17.79
C SER A 53 -24.15 17.34 -18.26
N LEU A 54 -23.55 17.06 -19.43
CA LEU A 54 -22.47 17.84 -20.04
C LEU A 54 -21.33 18.19 -19.06
N LYS A 55 -20.92 17.21 -18.24
CA LYS A 55 -19.89 17.40 -17.21
C LYS A 55 -19.03 16.17 -17.01
N TRP A 56 -17.82 16.39 -16.52
CA TRP A 56 -16.91 15.35 -16.04
C TRP A 56 -17.35 14.88 -14.66
N ASN A 57 -17.64 13.59 -14.54
CA ASN A 57 -17.92 12.94 -13.27
C ASN A 57 -16.66 12.24 -12.75
N SER A 58 -16.34 12.42 -11.47
CA SER A 58 -15.22 11.72 -10.84
C SER A 58 -15.61 10.28 -10.48
N LEU A 59 -14.87 9.31 -11.04
CA LEU A 59 -14.98 7.88 -10.72
C LEU A 59 -14.05 7.47 -9.58
N LEU A 60 -12.91 8.15 -9.47
CA LEU A 60 -11.88 7.95 -8.47
C LEU A 60 -11.26 9.31 -8.15
N SER A 61 -10.99 9.54 -6.87
CA SER A 61 -10.22 10.67 -6.38
C SER A 61 -9.30 10.16 -5.27
N LEU A 62 -8.02 10.50 -5.33
CA LEU A 62 -6.99 10.10 -4.37
C LEU A 62 -6.22 11.34 -3.87
N PRO A 63 -5.92 11.44 -2.57
CA PRO A 63 -6.29 10.51 -1.48
C PRO A 63 -7.80 10.51 -1.18
N LYS A 64 -8.37 9.36 -0.78
CA LYS A 64 -9.80 9.26 -0.41
C LYS A 64 -10.04 9.54 1.06
N GLU A 65 -9.10 9.13 1.90
CA GLU A 65 -9.18 9.25 3.35
C GLU A 65 -7.81 9.59 3.93
N ASP A 66 -7.76 10.10 5.15
CA ASP A 66 -6.51 10.55 5.78
C ASP A 66 -5.44 9.44 5.87
N CYS A 67 -5.83 8.17 5.88
CA CYS A 67 -4.88 7.04 5.85
C CYS A 67 -4.17 6.85 4.50
N ASP A 68 -4.62 7.53 3.43
CA ASP A 68 -3.93 7.54 2.14
C ASP A 68 -2.82 8.59 2.09
N LEU A 69 -2.78 9.51 3.06
CA LEU A 69 -1.69 10.47 3.19
C LEU A 69 -0.41 9.76 3.62
N TYR A 70 0.68 10.11 2.94
CA TYR A 70 1.98 9.49 3.16
C TYR A 70 2.42 9.59 4.62
N SER A 71 2.82 8.45 5.19
CA SER A 71 3.36 8.36 6.55
C SER A 71 2.42 8.94 7.62
N ARG A 72 1.10 8.79 7.44
CA ARG A 72 0.11 9.26 8.42
C ARG A 72 0.32 8.67 9.82
N CYS A 73 0.79 7.42 9.87
CA CYS A 73 1.22 6.74 11.08
C CYS A 73 2.73 6.56 11.04
N GLY A 74 3.39 6.70 12.19
CA GLY A 74 4.84 6.54 12.28
C GLY A 74 5.32 5.10 12.03
N PRO A 75 6.63 4.87 12.04
CA PRO A 75 7.24 3.56 11.79
C PRO A 75 6.63 2.41 12.60
N TYR A 76 6.57 1.23 12.00
CA TYR A 76 6.05 -0.01 12.60
C TYR A 76 4.62 0.08 13.15
N SER A 77 3.85 1.02 12.60
CA SER A 77 2.43 1.16 12.86
C SER A 77 1.67 1.26 11.54
N TYR A 78 0.39 0.91 11.56
CA TYR A 78 -0.47 0.97 10.39
C TYR A 78 -1.68 1.85 10.66
N CYS A 79 -2.11 2.56 9.62
CA CYS A 79 -3.32 3.36 9.64
C CYS A 79 -4.54 2.48 9.42
N GLU A 80 -5.52 2.59 10.32
CA GLU A 80 -6.84 2.01 10.16
C GLU A 80 -7.84 3.15 10.06
N ALA A 81 -8.43 3.31 8.90
CA ALA A 81 -9.54 4.24 8.74
C ALA A 81 -10.79 3.63 9.35
N LYS A 82 -11.49 4.34 10.24
CA LYS A 82 -12.84 3.97 10.72
C LYS A 82 -13.86 4.86 10.04
N LYS A 83 -15.16 4.65 10.31
CA LYS A 83 -16.24 5.42 9.64
C LYS A 83 -16.19 6.92 9.92
N THR A 84 -15.73 7.32 11.10
CA THR A 84 -15.77 8.72 11.55
C THR A 84 -14.41 9.30 11.89
N HIS A 85 -13.38 8.47 12.10
CA HIS A 85 -12.03 8.88 12.51
C HIS A 85 -11.00 7.86 12.01
N GLN A 86 -9.73 8.23 11.91
CA GLN A 86 -8.62 7.31 11.72
C GLN A 86 -7.93 6.97 13.04
N THR A 87 -7.35 5.78 13.12
CA THR A 87 -6.52 5.36 14.25
C THR A 87 -5.24 4.73 13.74
N CYS A 88 -4.11 5.08 14.34
CA CYS A 88 -2.87 4.35 14.15
C CYS A 88 -2.77 3.23 15.18
N ASN A 89 -2.40 2.03 14.72
CA ASN A 89 -2.22 0.86 15.55
C ASN A 89 -0.78 0.36 15.40
N CYS A 90 -0.12 0.01 16.50
CA CYS A 90 1.16 -0.69 16.42
C CYS A 90 0.96 -2.08 15.80
N ILE A 91 1.93 -2.52 15.00
CA ILE A 91 1.99 -3.91 14.54
C ILE A 91 2.03 -4.84 15.76
N ILE A 92 1.42 -6.02 15.67
CA ILE A 92 1.43 -7.00 16.76
C ILE A 92 2.88 -7.32 17.14
N GLY A 93 3.19 -7.28 18.44
CA GLY A 93 4.56 -7.43 18.95
C GLY A 93 5.32 -6.10 19.11
N PHE A 94 4.74 -4.98 18.70
CA PHE A 94 5.26 -3.63 18.90
C PHE A 94 4.43 -2.85 19.91
N GLU A 95 5.02 -1.78 20.47
CA GLU A 95 4.40 -0.85 21.38
C GLU A 95 4.79 0.60 21.08
N PRO A 96 3.99 1.60 21.50
CA PRO A 96 4.27 2.99 21.18
C PRO A 96 5.63 3.44 21.71
N LYS A 97 6.47 4.01 20.83
CA LYS A 97 7.80 4.53 21.20
C LYS A 97 7.71 5.62 22.26
N VAL A 98 6.66 6.46 22.18
CA VAL A 98 6.38 7.53 23.15
C VAL A 98 4.92 7.41 23.63
N PRO A 99 4.63 6.64 24.70
CA PRO A 99 3.26 6.36 25.13
C PRO A 99 2.44 7.60 25.47
N ARG A 100 3.07 8.66 26.00
CA ARG A 100 2.38 9.93 26.33
C ARG A 100 1.89 10.67 25.08
N ALA A 101 2.68 10.66 24.01
CA ALA A 101 2.30 11.27 22.73
C ALA A 101 1.20 10.44 22.05
N TRP A 102 1.33 9.12 22.09
CA TRP A 102 0.35 8.19 21.53
C TRP A 102 -1.04 8.34 22.15
N LYS A 103 -1.12 8.49 23.49
CA LYS A 103 -2.38 8.76 24.22
C LYS A 103 -3.04 10.09 23.85
N LYS A 104 -2.30 11.02 23.25
CA LYS A 104 -2.77 12.31 22.74
C LYS A 104 -2.98 12.30 21.21
N ASN A 105 -3.06 11.12 20.60
CA ASN A 105 -3.18 10.93 19.15
C ASN A 105 -2.02 11.52 18.32
N ASN A 106 -0.84 11.68 18.94
CA ASN A 106 0.39 11.98 18.21
C ASN A 106 1.17 10.67 17.98
N TRP A 107 1.08 10.16 16.74
CA TRP A 107 1.63 8.87 16.33
C TRP A 107 2.94 8.97 15.55
N ASN A 108 3.51 10.18 15.43
CA ASN A 108 4.67 10.45 14.57
C ASN A 108 5.90 9.64 14.96
N HIS A 109 6.05 9.32 16.25
CA HIS A 109 7.17 8.51 16.75
C HIS A 109 7.05 7.01 16.44
N GLY A 110 5.89 6.56 15.94
CA GLY A 110 5.65 5.16 15.63
C GLY A 110 5.73 4.24 16.84
N CYS A 111 6.09 3.00 16.55
CA CYS A 111 6.19 1.92 17.53
C CYS A 111 7.58 1.29 17.51
N VAL A 112 7.94 0.62 18.60
CA VAL A 112 9.17 -0.15 18.77
C VAL A 112 8.82 -1.58 19.16
N ARG A 113 9.69 -2.54 18.84
CA ARG A 113 9.48 -3.94 19.24
C ARG A 113 9.47 -4.03 20.77
N LYS A 114 8.57 -4.84 21.32
CA LYS A 114 8.50 -5.13 22.77
C LYS A 114 9.70 -5.93 23.27
N ALA A 115 10.30 -6.73 22.39
CA ALA A 115 11.47 -7.56 22.68
C ALA A 115 12.58 -7.27 21.67
N SER A 116 13.84 -7.44 22.09
CA SER A 116 14.99 -7.33 21.20
C SER A 116 14.89 -8.36 20.07
N PRO A 117 15.15 -7.97 18.80
CA PRO A 117 15.07 -8.90 17.68
C PRO A 117 16.14 -9.98 17.82
N ARG A 118 15.77 -11.23 17.57
CA ARG A 118 16.72 -12.31 17.28
C ARG A 118 16.70 -12.51 15.77
N CYS A 119 17.86 -12.85 15.19
CA CYS A 119 17.96 -12.98 13.72
C CYS A 119 16.99 -14.04 13.19
N GLU A 120 16.85 -15.16 13.90
CA GLU A 120 15.94 -16.26 13.56
C GLU A 120 14.54 -16.10 14.19
N ASP A 121 14.00 -14.88 14.18
CA ASP A 121 12.67 -14.60 14.73
C ASP A 121 11.54 -15.15 13.85
N LEU A 122 10.41 -15.46 14.49
CA LEU A 122 9.17 -15.83 13.82
C LEU A 122 8.45 -14.60 13.25
N PHE A 123 7.80 -14.76 12.10
CA PHE A 123 7.02 -13.72 11.45
C PHE A 123 5.54 -13.79 11.80
N ILE A 124 4.91 -12.61 11.88
CA ILE A 124 3.46 -12.47 12.03
C ILE A 124 2.88 -12.08 10.68
N ILE A 125 1.81 -12.76 10.27
CA ILE A 125 1.11 -12.46 9.03
C ILE A 125 0.19 -11.26 9.25
N LEU A 126 0.43 -10.18 8.53
CA LEU A 126 -0.47 -9.03 8.44
C LEU A 126 -1.36 -9.16 7.20
N SER A 127 -2.66 -9.32 7.42
CA SER A 127 -3.65 -9.48 6.34
C SER A 127 -4.26 -8.15 5.93
N LYS A 128 -4.65 -8.04 4.65
CA LYS A 128 -5.35 -6.89 4.08
C LYS A 128 -4.58 -5.57 4.28
N MET A 129 -3.30 -5.57 3.96
CA MET A 129 -2.45 -4.39 4.11
C MET A 129 -2.09 -3.79 2.75
N LYS A 130 -2.01 -2.46 2.70
CA LYS A 130 -1.13 -1.77 1.76
C LYS A 130 0.30 -2.09 2.20
N LEU A 131 1.13 -2.57 1.27
CA LEU A 131 2.53 -2.84 1.55
C LEU A 131 3.26 -1.55 1.98
N PRO A 132 4.27 -1.65 2.86
CA PRO A 132 5.08 -0.50 3.28
C PRO A 132 5.76 0.18 2.09
N ASP A 133 6.27 1.39 2.32
CA ASP A 133 7.17 2.06 1.39
C ASP A 133 8.32 1.14 0.93
N THR A 134 8.68 1.20 -0.36
CA THR A 134 9.61 0.23 -0.99
C THR A 134 11.03 0.77 -1.17
N THR A 135 11.37 1.92 -0.58
CA THR A 135 12.71 2.54 -0.72
C THR A 135 13.83 1.62 -0.26
N THR A 136 13.61 0.83 0.78
CA THR A 136 14.59 -0.14 1.33
C THR A 136 14.28 -1.58 0.94
N ALA A 137 13.39 -1.77 -0.04
CA ALA A 137 12.94 -3.09 -0.44
C ALA A 137 13.73 -3.61 -1.64
N VAL A 138 13.97 -4.93 -1.64
CA VAL A 138 14.54 -5.66 -2.77
C VAL A 138 13.51 -6.64 -3.32
N VAL A 139 13.49 -6.82 -4.64
CA VAL A 139 12.50 -7.66 -5.34
C VAL A 139 13.20 -8.78 -6.10
N ASP A 140 12.77 -10.02 -5.90
CA ASP A 140 13.14 -11.18 -6.72
C ASP A 140 11.86 -11.89 -7.22
N LYS A 141 11.53 -11.67 -8.49
CA LYS A 141 10.30 -12.20 -9.10
C LYS A 141 10.37 -13.71 -9.41
N ARG A 142 11.55 -14.33 -9.28
CA ARG A 142 11.78 -15.73 -9.67
C ARG A 142 11.45 -16.73 -8.57
N ILE A 143 11.42 -16.26 -7.33
CA ILE A 143 11.27 -17.12 -6.15
C ILE A 143 9.87 -17.02 -5.56
N GLY A 144 9.44 -18.07 -4.86
CA GLY A 144 8.15 -18.12 -4.18
C GLY A 144 8.22 -17.67 -2.72
N LEU A 145 7.04 -17.51 -2.10
CA LEU A 145 6.91 -17.01 -0.72
C LEU A 145 7.69 -17.82 0.32
N LYS A 146 7.78 -19.15 0.17
CA LYS A 146 8.53 -20.01 1.09
C LYS A 146 10.03 -19.72 1.06
N GLU A 147 10.59 -19.54 -0.14
CA GLU A 147 11.99 -19.17 -0.29
C GLU A 147 12.23 -17.73 0.17
N CYS A 148 11.27 -16.84 -0.08
CA CYS A 148 11.28 -15.46 0.40
C CYS A 148 11.39 -15.39 1.93
N MET A 149 10.58 -16.19 2.63
CA MET A 149 10.65 -16.34 4.09
C MET A 149 12.03 -16.83 4.51
N ASN A 150 12.55 -17.89 3.89
CA ASN A 150 13.88 -18.43 4.24
C ASN A 150 15.00 -17.41 4.02
N LYS A 151 14.97 -16.62 2.93
CA LYS A 151 15.94 -15.55 2.69
C LYS A 151 15.88 -14.49 3.79
N CYS A 152 14.66 -14.07 4.16
CA CYS A 152 14.45 -13.06 5.18
C CYS A 152 14.88 -13.53 6.58
N VAL A 153 14.56 -14.78 6.98
CA VAL A 153 14.99 -15.37 8.25
C VAL A 153 16.52 -15.42 8.38
N ASN A 154 17.23 -15.65 7.27
CA ASN A 154 18.70 -15.73 7.24
C ASN A 154 19.39 -14.36 7.07
N ASP A 155 18.63 -13.28 6.92
CA ASP A 155 19.14 -11.92 6.83
C ASP A 155 18.70 -11.13 8.07
N CYS A 156 19.64 -10.90 9.01
CA CYS A 156 19.33 -10.21 10.26
C CYS A 156 18.87 -8.75 10.08
N ASN A 157 19.03 -8.17 8.90
CA ASN A 157 18.51 -6.84 8.58
C ASN A 157 17.09 -6.88 8.00
N CYS A 158 16.58 -8.06 7.65
CA CYS A 158 15.23 -8.20 7.11
C CYS A 158 14.19 -7.89 8.20
N THR A 159 13.23 -7.02 7.85
CA THR A 159 12.16 -6.62 8.77
C THR A 159 10.77 -7.09 8.33
N ALA A 160 10.58 -7.34 7.05
CA ALA A 160 9.34 -7.91 6.49
C ALA A 160 9.59 -8.56 5.12
N TYR A 161 8.66 -9.42 4.71
CA TYR A 161 8.60 -9.94 3.34
C TYR A 161 7.16 -10.11 2.86
N ALA A 162 6.97 -10.13 1.53
CA ALA A 162 5.68 -10.36 0.90
C ALA A 162 5.84 -10.95 -0.53
N ASN A 163 4.73 -11.43 -1.10
CA ASN A 163 4.68 -11.69 -2.54
C ASN A 163 4.78 -10.39 -3.34
N ALA A 164 5.45 -10.42 -4.48
CA ALA A 164 5.55 -9.27 -5.40
C ALA A 164 4.30 -9.13 -6.28
N ASP A 165 3.67 -10.26 -6.63
CA ASP A 165 2.43 -10.34 -7.38
C ASP A 165 1.43 -11.20 -6.61
N ILE A 166 0.18 -10.78 -6.53
CA ILE A 166 -0.90 -11.45 -5.77
C ILE A 166 -1.77 -12.36 -6.66
N ARG A 167 -1.59 -12.34 -7.98
CA ARG A 167 -2.34 -13.19 -8.93
C ARG A 167 -2.00 -14.66 -8.71
N ASN A 168 -2.94 -15.55 -9.07
CA ASN A 168 -2.74 -17.00 -9.06
C ASN A 168 -2.22 -17.58 -7.72
N GLY A 169 -2.65 -17.02 -6.58
CA GLY A 169 -2.20 -17.46 -5.26
C GLY A 169 -0.91 -16.82 -4.76
N GLY A 170 -0.28 -15.97 -5.58
CA GLY A 170 0.86 -15.15 -5.22
C GLY A 170 2.20 -15.68 -5.76
N SER A 171 3.07 -14.78 -6.20
CA SER A 171 4.40 -15.11 -6.73
C SER A 171 5.39 -13.96 -6.53
N GLY A 172 6.68 -14.27 -6.70
CA GLY A 172 7.76 -13.33 -6.47
C GLY A 172 7.97 -13.04 -4.98
N CYS A 173 9.02 -12.30 -4.69
CA CYS A 173 9.44 -11.97 -3.34
C CYS A 173 9.79 -10.49 -3.26
N VAL A 174 9.30 -9.82 -2.23
CA VAL A 174 9.73 -8.49 -1.81
C VAL A 174 10.22 -8.62 -0.38
N ILE A 175 11.42 -8.14 -0.10
CA ILE A 175 12.05 -8.14 1.23
C ILE A 175 12.37 -6.70 1.61
N TRP A 176 11.96 -6.28 2.81
CA TRP A 176 12.28 -4.97 3.38
C TRP A 176 13.42 -5.07 4.38
N SER A 177 14.24 -4.03 4.41
CA SER A 177 15.21 -3.77 5.48
C SER A 177 14.89 -2.45 6.18
N GLY A 178 15.19 -2.36 7.48
CA GLY A 178 14.93 -1.14 8.26
C GLY A 178 13.46 -0.89 8.58
N GLU A 179 13.10 0.38 8.78
CA GLU A 179 11.78 0.77 9.29
C GLU A 179 10.66 0.54 8.27
N LEU A 180 9.56 -0.06 8.72
CA LEU A 180 8.36 -0.22 7.92
C LEU A 180 7.47 1.02 8.10
N VAL A 181 7.25 1.77 7.01
CA VAL A 181 6.51 3.04 7.02
C VAL A 181 5.37 3.02 6.01
N ASP A 182 4.43 3.97 6.16
CA ASP A 182 3.33 4.21 5.22
C ASP A 182 2.37 3.01 5.00
N ILE A 183 2.18 2.23 6.07
CA ILE A 183 1.32 1.04 6.09
C ILE A 183 -0.11 1.46 6.44
N ARG A 184 -1.09 0.87 5.76
CA ARG A 184 -2.50 0.96 6.15
C ARG A 184 -3.25 -0.33 5.92
N ASN A 185 -4.31 -0.53 6.69
CA ASN A 185 -5.26 -1.59 6.42
C ASN A 185 -6.19 -1.20 5.26
N ILE A 186 -6.51 -2.17 4.41
CA ILE A 186 -7.46 -2.02 3.30
C ILE A 186 -8.80 -2.55 3.78
N LYS A 187 -9.81 -1.68 3.77
CA LYS A 187 -11.20 -2.10 4.01
C LYS A 187 -11.65 -2.92 2.80
N VAL A 188 -11.98 -4.18 3.01
CA VAL A 188 -12.74 -4.94 2.00
C VAL A 188 -14.19 -4.56 2.22
N GLY A 189 -14.68 -3.64 1.37
CA GLY A 189 -16.10 -3.36 1.20
C GLY A 189 -16.73 -4.35 0.25
#